data_AF-B3E4S5-F1
#
_entry.id   AF-B3E4S5-F1
#
_cell.length_a   1.000
_cell.length_b   1.000
_cell.length_c   1.000
_cell.angle_alpha   90.00
_cell.angle_beta   90.00
_cell.angle_gamma   90.00
#
_symmetry.space_group_name_H-M   'P 1'
#
loop_
_entity.id
_entity.type
_entity.pdbx_description
1 polymer ?
#
loop_
_entity_poly.entity_id
_entity_poly.type
_entity_poly.pdbx_seq_one_letter_code
_entity_poly.pdbx_strand_id
1 'polypeptide(L)'
;MQMRRLVVMLFCLLPMTVLMYGCGSTSKEGSAVSGPVKVDEASCAQCHAQAVDSIEPSTTIYAKYNQSLHFTNNFHTVGCQDCHGGGSQHNGVGPIQYANPDAAGQCFSCHKNYLNSEHYAVYPASSVYNGPAHNAQYVSTNYQNSCSSCHDSHQPKVSQEHTDWATSGHGEVSAEGWAHYDFKFYGTGECTPCHTSTGFINFVSNGFTMPTSTWATAGDGSREVLTCKACHTDYNFKNRIRNVAAVKAIYTYNGANVQFNSMGASNLCITCHAGRGNTQSAKSTRFQGHHAPAAGVLFSSSAHTGYEFSGKSYGNATGFIHNKIGTSAAPGTGSNGPCVTCHMSAADNANSHKFSAATKNTAGAITALPTQAACLKCHSAAFVTPANMELLRLGYNEAGEVLKAYVANTITNYLNVAITSTNYATVADNAYGAFQNAQLSTEEKGAFAHNSVYAKRLIFDSIDWMDNGAFNNTITIPAGYPNARAWFGADAAGVVASRP
;
A
#
# COMPACT_ATOMS: atom_id res chain seq x y z
N MET A 1 53.00 -49.93 42.21
CA MET A 1 54.25 -50.39 41.56
C MET A 1 54.75 -49.21 40.73
N GLN A 2 55.92 -48.67 41.11
CA GLN A 2 56.91 -47.83 40.37
C GLN A 2 56.42 -46.79 39.32
N MET A 3 56.92 -45.56 39.16
CA MET A 3 58.05 -44.75 39.66
C MET A 3 57.83 -43.35 39.00
N ARG A 4 57.71 -42.22 39.72
CA ARG A 4 58.78 -41.25 40.06
C ARG A 4 59.67 -40.74 38.90
N ARG A 5 59.49 -39.46 38.48
CA ARG A 5 60.37 -38.26 38.67
C ARG A 5 60.07 -37.19 37.59
N LEU A 6 59.76 -35.91 37.88
CA LEU A 6 60.48 -34.76 38.51
C LEU A 6 61.37 -33.97 37.53
N VAL A 7 61.33 -32.63 37.68
CA VAL A 7 62.30 -31.57 37.25
C VAL A 7 61.93 -30.84 35.94
N VAL A 8 61.27 -29.66 35.99
CA VAL A 8 61.79 -28.26 36.13
C VAL A 8 61.90 -27.57 34.75
N MET A 9 61.21 -26.44 34.52
CA MET A 9 61.78 -25.09 34.67
C MET A 9 60.81 -24.02 34.14
N LEU A 10 60.70 -22.99 34.96
CA LEU A 10 59.93 -21.76 34.87
C LEU A 10 60.74 -20.72 34.07
N PHE A 11 60.09 -19.95 33.17
CA PHE A 11 60.05 -18.46 33.15
C PHE A 11 59.98 -17.81 31.76
N CYS A 12 59.23 -16.70 31.76
CA CYS A 12 59.35 -15.47 30.95
C CYS A 12 58.38 -15.23 29.77
N LEU A 13 57.28 -14.56 30.13
CA LEU A 13 56.88 -13.18 29.72
C LEU A 13 56.51 -12.84 28.26
N LEU A 14 55.51 -11.93 28.18
CA LEU A 14 55.10 -10.98 27.10
C LEU A 14 53.87 -11.37 26.24
N PRO A 15 53.12 -10.40 25.66
CA PRO A 15 52.02 -9.69 26.34
C PRO A 15 50.70 -9.70 25.54
N MET A 16 49.63 -9.20 26.17
CA MET A 16 48.39 -8.78 25.50
C MET A 16 48.70 -7.80 24.35
N THR A 17 48.20 -8.10 23.15
CA THR A 17 47.96 -7.09 22.12
C THR A 17 46.56 -7.27 21.53
N VAL A 18 45.88 -6.14 21.49
CA VAL A 18 44.51 -5.88 21.05
C VAL A 18 44.40 -6.13 19.54
N LEU A 19 43.45 -6.98 19.12
CA LEU A 19 43.07 -7.14 17.71
C LEU A 19 42.15 -6.00 17.29
N MET A 20 42.72 -4.97 16.68
CA MET A 20 42.00 -4.00 15.85
C MET A 20 41.77 -4.63 14.46
N TYR A 21 40.51 -4.88 14.10
CA TYR A 21 40.14 -5.19 12.71
C TYR A 21 40.13 -3.88 11.91
N GLY A 22 41.21 -3.62 11.19
CA GLY A 22 41.29 -2.62 10.13
C GLY A 22 41.40 -3.32 8.77
N CYS A 23 40.49 -3.01 7.85
CA CYS A 23 40.54 -3.49 6.48
C CYS A 23 41.61 -2.69 5.71
N GLY A 24 42.72 -3.33 5.38
CA GLY A 24 43.76 -2.81 4.49
C GLY A 24 44.07 -3.86 3.43
N SER A 25 43.96 -3.47 2.17
CA SER A 25 44.29 -4.30 1.01
C SER A 25 45.71 -4.86 1.08
N THR A 26 45.87 -6.16 0.88
CA THR A 26 46.84 -6.77 -0.05
C THR A 26 46.77 -8.30 0.05
N SER A 27 46.98 -8.93 -1.09
CA SER A 27 46.92 -10.35 -1.36
C SER A 27 47.86 -11.17 -0.45
N LYS A 28 47.29 -12.13 0.31
CA LYS A 28 47.77 -13.54 0.39
C LYS A 28 46.91 -14.38 1.36
N GLU A 29 46.21 -15.33 0.74
CA GLU A 29 45.98 -16.73 1.14
C GLU A 29 45.80 -17.06 2.64
N GLY A 30 44.58 -17.51 2.96
CA GLY A 30 44.24 -18.17 4.22
C GLY A 30 42.93 -18.95 4.08
N SER A 31 43.00 -20.11 3.41
CA SER A 31 42.03 -21.22 3.34
C SER A 31 40.64 -21.02 3.95
N ALA A 32 39.68 -20.70 3.10
CA ALA A 32 38.28 -21.10 3.21
C ALA A 32 37.74 -21.27 1.78
N VAL A 33 37.14 -22.42 1.48
CA VAL A 33 36.58 -22.87 0.18
C VAL A 33 36.61 -21.79 -0.92
N SER A 34 37.63 -21.83 -1.79
CA SER A 34 37.96 -20.75 -2.70
C SER A 34 36.87 -20.53 -3.75
N GLY A 35 36.12 -19.44 -3.61
CA GLY A 35 35.37 -18.89 -4.73
C GLY A 35 36.31 -18.55 -5.91
N PRO A 36 35.79 -18.37 -7.13
CA PRO A 36 36.61 -17.97 -8.27
C PRO A 36 37.51 -16.78 -7.92
N VAL A 37 38.76 -16.82 -8.40
CA VAL A 37 39.75 -15.75 -8.14
C VAL A 37 39.31 -14.46 -8.83
N LYS A 38 39.58 -13.31 -8.20
CA LYS A 38 39.37 -11.98 -8.81
C LYS A 38 40.34 -11.77 -9.98
N VAL A 39 39.84 -11.14 -11.04
CA VAL A 39 40.62 -10.69 -12.21
C VAL A 39 40.77 -9.17 -12.18
N ASP A 40 41.50 -8.60 -13.13
CA ASP A 40 41.59 -7.14 -13.27
C ASP A 40 40.21 -6.56 -13.65
N GLU A 41 39.75 -5.53 -12.94
CA GLU A 41 38.43 -4.89 -13.17
C GLU A 41 38.29 -4.29 -14.57
N ALA A 42 39.39 -3.87 -15.21
CA ALA A 42 39.35 -3.38 -16.59
C ALA A 42 38.95 -4.49 -17.58
N SER A 43 39.16 -5.76 -17.23
CA SER A 43 38.70 -6.90 -18.04
C SER A 43 37.17 -6.98 -18.08
N CYS A 44 36.48 -6.57 -17.01
CA CYS A 44 35.02 -6.52 -16.96
C CYS A 44 34.49 -5.48 -17.97
N ALA A 45 35.15 -4.32 -18.06
CA ALA A 45 34.78 -3.25 -18.98
C ALA A 45 34.82 -3.70 -20.45
N GLN A 46 35.72 -4.60 -20.83
CA GLN A 46 35.85 -5.09 -22.21
C GLN A 46 34.57 -5.78 -22.72
N CYS A 47 33.86 -6.50 -21.84
CA CYS A 47 32.62 -7.19 -22.18
C CYS A 47 31.36 -6.40 -21.79
N HIS A 48 31.41 -5.62 -20.71
CA HIS A 48 30.23 -4.97 -20.12
C HIS A 48 30.11 -3.47 -20.39
N ALA A 49 31.08 -2.82 -21.05
CA ALA A 49 31.01 -1.38 -21.34
C ALA A 49 29.78 -1.00 -22.19
N GLN A 50 29.25 -1.94 -23.00
CA GLN A 50 28.06 -1.75 -23.82
C GLN A 50 26.79 -2.38 -23.22
N ALA A 51 26.90 -3.09 -22.09
CA ALA A 51 25.75 -3.67 -21.43
C ALA A 51 24.88 -2.54 -20.86
N VAL A 52 23.64 -2.45 -21.35
CA VAL A 52 22.69 -1.43 -20.90
C VAL A 52 22.10 -1.78 -19.55
N ASP A 53 21.83 -0.76 -18.75
CA ASP A 53 21.14 -0.95 -17.49
C ASP A 53 19.66 -1.31 -17.75
N SER A 54 19.17 -2.31 -17.01
CA SER A 54 17.82 -2.85 -17.26
C SER A 54 16.69 -1.91 -16.81
N ILE A 55 16.98 -0.90 -15.98
CA ILE A 55 16.04 0.11 -15.50
C ILE A 55 16.14 1.39 -16.34
N GLU A 56 17.34 1.72 -16.79
CA GLU A 56 17.64 2.88 -17.64
C GLU A 56 18.43 2.46 -18.90
N PRO A 57 17.74 1.95 -19.94
CA PRO A 57 18.39 1.45 -21.15
C PRO A 57 19.18 2.49 -21.95
N SER A 58 19.00 3.79 -21.64
CA SER A 58 19.75 4.90 -22.23
C SER A 58 21.17 5.05 -21.69
N THR A 59 21.56 4.27 -20.67
CA THR A 59 22.91 4.29 -20.12
C THR A 59 23.45 2.87 -19.93
N THR A 60 24.77 2.74 -19.90
CA THR A 60 25.43 1.45 -19.69
C THR A 60 25.70 1.22 -18.20
N ILE A 61 25.71 -0.05 -17.80
CA ILE A 61 26.01 -0.46 -16.42
C ILE A 61 27.34 0.13 -15.97
N TYR A 62 28.35 0.07 -16.84
CA TYR A 62 29.69 0.60 -16.54
C TYR A 62 29.68 2.13 -16.37
N ALA A 63 28.92 2.86 -17.19
CA ALA A 63 28.78 4.31 -17.05
C ALA A 63 28.09 4.71 -15.74
N LYS A 64 27.04 3.97 -15.33
CA LYS A 64 26.37 4.16 -14.02
C LYS A 64 27.32 3.90 -12.86
N TYR A 65 28.02 2.78 -12.91
CA TYR A 65 29.00 2.39 -11.89
C TYR A 65 30.08 3.46 -11.70
N ASN A 66 30.65 3.99 -12.80
CA ASN A 66 31.67 5.05 -12.72
C ASN A 66 31.17 6.35 -12.09
N GLN A 67 29.85 6.59 -12.06
CA GLN A 67 29.26 7.73 -11.39
C GLN A 67 28.80 7.42 -9.96
N SER A 68 28.91 6.16 -9.52
CA SER A 68 28.50 5.75 -8.18
C SER A 68 29.50 6.23 -7.13
N LEU A 69 29.05 6.36 -5.89
CA LEU A 69 29.94 6.63 -4.76
C LEU A 69 30.90 5.45 -4.49
N HIS A 70 30.53 4.23 -4.89
CA HIS A 70 31.41 3.06 -4.79
C HIS A 70 32.66 3.20 -5.67
N PHE A 71 32.54 3.90 -6.80
CA PHE A 71 33.68 4.18 -7.68
C PHE A 71 34.39 5.49 -7.35
N THR A 72 33.62 6.56 -7.14
CA THR A 72 34.14 7.94 -7.04
C THR A 72 34.61 8.35 -5.65
N ASN A 73 34.35 7.53 -4.61
CA ASN A 73 34.80 7.84 -3.27
C ASN A 73 36.34 7.70 -3.18
N ASN A 74 37.00 8.83 -2.90
CA ASN A 74 38.46 8.99 -2.80
C ASN A 74 39.13 8.15 -1.70
N PHE A 75 38.36 7.38 -0.91
CA PHE A 75 38.87 6.60 0.22
C PHE A 75 39.05 5.11 -0.10
N HIS A 76 38.19 4.51 -0.93
CA HIS A 76 38.32 3.13 -1.43
C HIS A 76 37.36 2.91 -2.62
N THR A 77 37.92 2.50 -3.77
CA THR A 77 37.14 2.04 -4.92
C THR A 77 36.63 0.62 -4.66
N VAL A 78 35.31 0.43 -4.67
CA VAL A 78 34.64 -0.88 -4.60
C VAL A 78 34.32 -1.32 -6.02
N GLY A 79 34.98 -2.37 -6.50
CA GLY A 79 34.90 -2.94 -7.86
C GLY A 79 33.68 -3.82 -8.10
N CYS A 80 33.47 -4.25 -9.35
CA CYS A 80 32.37 -5.15 -9.71
C CYS A 80 32.47 -6.47 -8.92
N GLN A 81 33.68 -6.99 -8.73
CA GLN A 81 33.92 -8.28 -8.09
C GLN A 81 33.83 -8.23 -6.56
N ASP A 82 33.71 -7.05 -5.96
CA ASP A 82 33.40 -6.89 -4.54
C ASP A 82 31.93 -7.19 -4.25
N CYS A 83 31.05 -6.93 -5.23
CA CYS A 83 29.64 -7.29 -5.16
C CYS A 83 29.39 -8.66 -5.79
N HIS A 84 29.98 -8.95 -6.95
CA HIS A 84 29.62 -10.14 -7.73
C HIS A 84 30.48 -11.38 -7.46
N GLY A 85 31.56 -11.26 -6.68
CA GLY A 85 32.56 -12.31 -6.51
C GLY A 85 33.55 -12.35 -7.69
N GLY A 86 34.56 -13.23 -7.62
CA GLY A 86 35.64 -13.21 -8.61
C GLY A 86 35.20 -13.63 -10.02
N GLY A 87 35.73 -12.93 -11.02
CA GLY A 87 35.33 -13.09 -12.43
C GLY A 87 36.07 -14.18 -13.21
N SER A 88 37.08 -14.85 -12.63
CA SER A 88 37.97 -15.78 -13.36
C SER A 88 37.27 -16.95 -14.06
N GLN A 89 36.06 -17.32 -13.63
CA GLN A 89 35.26 -18.40 -14.22
C GLN A 89 33.91 -17.90 -14.76
N HIS A 90 33.72 -16.59 -14.92
CA HIS A 90 32.45 -16.06 -15.43
C HIS A 90 32.36 -16.17 -16.96
N ASN A 91 33.45 -15.91 -17.69
CA ASN A 91 33.42 -15.92 -19.15
C ASN A 91 33.42 -17.35 -19.71
N GLY A 92 32.29 -17.77 -20.29
CA GLY A 92 32.18 -19.04 -21.03
C GLY A 92 32.09 -20.32 -20.17
N VAL A 93 32.12 -20.21 -18.84
CA VAL A 93 32.07 -21.35 -17.91
C VAL A 93 30.77 -21.38 -17.10
N GLY A 94 30.31 -20.24 -16.58
CA GLY A 94 29.07 -20.19 -15.80
C GLY A 94 28.71 -18.77 -15.32
N PRO A 95 27.58 -18.62 -14.61
CA PRO A 95 27.24 -17.35 -13.98
C PRO A 95 28.32 -16.95 -12.97
N ILE A 96 28.56 -15.65 -12.83
CA ILE A 96 29.43 -15.14 -11.78
C ILE A 96 28.89 -15.54 -10.40
N GLN A 97 29.78 -15.70 -9.42
CA GLN A 97 29.46 -16.28 -8.11
C GLN A 97 28.21 -15.68 -7.45
N TYR A 98 28.08 -14.35 -7.48
CA TYR A 98 26.90 -13.63 -6.99
C TYR A 98 26.26 -12.87 -8.15
N ALA A 99 25.59 -13.60 -9.04
CA ALA A 99 24.85 -13.01 -10.16
C ALA A 99 23.79 -11.99 -9.69
N ASN A 100 23.19 -12.20 -8.51
CA ASN A 100 22.37 -11.21 -7.81
C ASN A 100 23.02 -10.87 -6.45
N PRO A 101 23.84 -9.81 -6.38
CA PRO A 101 24.58 -9.45 -5.18
C PRO A 101 23.67 -8.98 -4.04
N ASP A 102 22.50 -8.42 -4.36
CA ASP A 102 21.53 -7.99 -3.37
C ASP A 102 20.91 -9.21 -2.65
N ALA A 103 20.37 -10.17 -3.42
CA ALA A 103 19.83 -11.42 -2.87
C ALA A 103 20.89 -12.24 -2.12
N ALA A 104 22.14 -12.20 -2.59
CA ALA A 104 23.29 -12.82 -1.93
C ALA A 104 23.77 -12.07 -0.67
N GLY A 105 23.14 -10.94 -0.32
CA GLY A 105 23.42 -10.15 0.89
C GLY A 105 24.74 -9.39 0.86
N GLN A 106 25.33 -9.18 -0.33
CA GLN A 106 26.64 -8.55 -0.49
C GLN A 106 26.59 -7.07 -0.10
N CYS A 107 25.48 -6.39 -0.41
CA CYS A 107 25.24 -5.02 0.06
C CYS A 107 25.13 -5.00 1.59
N PHE A 108 24.24 -5.82 2.16
CA PHE A 108 23.98 -5.84 3.59
C PHE A 108 25.21 -6.24 4.42
N SER A 109 26.05 -7.16 3.95
CA SER A 109 27.26 -7.58 4.66
C SER A 109 28.22 -6.44 4.95
N CYS A 110 28.33 -5.49 4.02
CA CYS A 110 29.17 -4.29 4.16
C CYS A 110 28.43 -3.18 4.91
N HIS A 111 27.15 -2.96 4.63
CA HIS A 111 26.41 -1.79 5.12
C HIS A 111 25.78 -1.96 6.52
N LYS A 112 25.48 -3.18 6.98
CA LYS A 112 24.72 -3.42 8.23
C LYS A 112 25.20 -2.66 9.47
N ASN A 113 26.50 -2.37 9.58
CA ASN A 113 27.09 -1.67 10.74
C ASN A 113 27.14 -0.14 10.57
N TYR A 114 26.80 0.37 9.39
CA TYR A 114 26.87 1.80 9.04
C TYR A 114 25.49 2.41 8.76
N LEU A 115 24.43 1.60 8.72
CA LEU A 115 23.06 2.06 8.56
C LEU A 115 22.49 2.43 9.93
N ASN A 116 22.17 3.70 10.12
CA ASN A 116 21.56 4.18 11.36
C ASN A 116 20.04 3.87 11.39
N SER A 117 19.39 4.12 12.52
CA SER A 117 17.94 3.90 12.68
C SER A 117 17.08 4.76 11.75
N GLU A 118 17.57 5.94 11.36
CA GLU A 118 16.87 6.85 10.45
C GLU A 118 16.81 6.28 9.03
N HIS A 119 17.83 5.53 8.59
CA HIS A 119 17.85 4.84 7.29
C HIS A 119 16.66 3.89 7.14
N TYR A 120 16.23 3.28 8.24
CA TYR A 120 15.10 2.35 8.27
C TYR A 120 13.76 3.03 8.55
N ALA A 121 13.75 4.34 8.86
CA ALA A 121 12.60 5.11 9.37
C ALA A 121 11.91 4.44 10.57
N VAL A 122 12.54 4.56 11.75
CA VAL A 122 12.03 3.99 13.00
C VAL A 122 10.92 4.85 13.60
N TYR A 123 9.70 4.29 13.66
CA TYR A 123 8.56 4.87 14.41
C TYR A 123 7.91 3.79 15.31
N PRO A 124 7.64 4.04 16.61
CA PRO A 124 6.96 3.07 17.48
C PRO A 124 5.44 3.05 17.26
N ALA A 125 4.76 1.96 17.63
CA ALA A 125 3.30 1.88 17.58
C ALA A 125 2.64 2.79 18.65
N SER A 126 1.49 3.38 18.34
CA SER A 126 0.70 4.15 19.31
C SER A 126 0.03 3.25 20.35
N SER A 127 -0.27 2.00 19.98
CA SER A 127 -0.74 0.98 20.91
C SER A 127 -0.12 -0.39 20.62
N VAL A 128 0.28 -1.08 21.69
CA VAL A 128 0.90 -2.41 21.60
C VAL A 128 -0.08 -3.44 22.15
N TYR A 129 -0.40 -4.44 21.34
CA TYR A 129 -1.13 -5.61 21.81
C TYR A 129 -0.11 -6.64 22.30
N ASN A 130 0.01 -6.77 23.62
CA ASN A 130 0.68 -7.90 24.28
C ASN A 130 2.18 -8.09 23.97
N GLY A 131 3.00 -7.04 24.08
CA GLY A 131 4.45 -7.15 23.87
C GLY A 131 5.23 -5.83 23.96
N PRO A 132 6.56 -5.84 23.72
CA PRO A 132 7.36 -4.62 23.54
C PRO A 132 7.00 -3.91 22.23
N ALA A 133 7.16 -2.58 22.21
CA ALA A 133 6.92 -1.80 20.99
C ALA A 133 7.96 -2.12 19.91
N HIS A 134 7.50 -2.57 18.75
CA HIS A 134 8.34 -2.79 17.59
C HIS A 134 8.40 -1.53 16.71
N ASN A 135 9.53 -1.34 16.04
CA ASN A 135 9.72 -0.20 15.16
C ASN A 135 9.15 -0.49 13.78
N ALA A 136 8.41 0.46 13.21
CA ALA A 136 8.15 0.48 11.78
C ALA A 136 9.49 0.61 11.05
N GLN A 137 9.65 -0.18 9.98
CA GLN A 137 10.85 -0.19 9.17
C GLN A 137 10.51 -0.34 7.70
N TYR A 138 11.21 0.39 6.84
CA TYR A 138 11.16 0.19 5.38
C TYR A 138 11.77 -1.15 4.97
N VAL A 139 12.74 -1.63 5.73
CA VAL A 139 13.44 -2.88 5.47
C VAL A 139 13.38 -3.74 6.73
N SER A 140 12.47 -4.72 6.72
CA SER A 140 12.40 -5.75 7.77
C SER A 140 13.50 -6.78 7.62
N THR A 141 13.65 -7.64 8.62
CA THR A 141 14.53 -8.82 8.54
C THR A 141 14.23 -9.69 7.31
N ASN A 142 12.97 -9.76 6.87
CA ASN A 142 12.57 -10.50 5.67
C ASN A 142 13.13 -9.90 4.38
N TYR A 143 13.52 -8.62 4.39
CA TYR A 143 13.96 -7.85 3.23
C TYR A 143 15.34 -7.20 3.41
N GLN A 144 16.11 -7.59 4.43
CA GLN A 144 17.44 -7.02 4.70
C GLN A 144 18.43 -7.17 3.52
N ASN A 145 18.18 -8.13 2.63
CA ASN A 145 18.92 -8.40 1.39
C ASN A 145 18.12 -7.94 0.15
N SER A 146 17.38 -6.84 0.27
CA SER A 146 16.56 -6.27 -0.81
C SER A 146 16.83 -4.78 -0.97
N CYS A 147 18.09 -4.37 -0.82
CA CYS A 147 18.56 -2.99 -0.94
C CYS A 147 18.21 -2.39 -2.31
N SER A 148 18.22 -3.24 -3.36
CA SER A 148 17.83 -2.85 -4.71
C SER A 148 16.37 -2.43 -4.83
N SER A 149 15.55 -2.72 -3.81
CA SER A 149 14.15 -2.29 -3.78
C SER A 149 13.98 -0.79 -3.55
N CYS A 150 15.04 -0.11 -3.09
CA CYS A 150 15.06 1.33 -2.84
C CYS A 150 16.18 2.04 -3.59
N HIS A 151 17.24 1.31 -3.96
CA HIS A 151 18.45 1.84 -4.56
C HIS A 151 18.73 1.20 -5.91
N ASP A 152 19.11 2.01 -6.90
CA ASP A 152 19.65 1.46 -8.15
C ASP A 152 20.94 0.67 -7.87
N SER A 153 21.02 -0.57 -8.35
CA SER A 153 22.10 -1.51 -8.02
C SER A 153 23.47 -1.09 -8.55
N HIS A 154 23.54 -0.28 -9.61
CA HIS A 154 24.80 0.17 -10.23
C HIS A 154 25.09 1.65 -9.98
N GLN A 155 24.11 2.42 -9.53
CA GLN A 155 24.29 3.78 -9.03
C GLN A 155 23.35 4.02 -7.84
N PRO A 156 23.67 3.59 -6.61
CA PRO A 156 22.78 3.57 -5.44
C PRO A 156 22.16 4.93 -5.08
N LYS A 157 21.12 5.29 -5.82
CA LYS A 157 20.35 6.52 -5.73
C LYS A 157 18.89 6.14 -5.61
N VAL A 158 18.15 6.99 -4.91
CA VAL A 158 16.71 6.90 -4.75
C VAL A 158 16.05 7.63 -5.92
N SER A 159 15.08 6.98 -6.58
CA SER A 159 14.33 7.60 -7.69
C SER A 159 13.15 8.44 -7.19
N GLN A 160 12.50 9.16 -8.11
CA GLN A 160 11.30 9.93 -7.78
C GLN A 160 10.17 9.03 -7.25
N GLU A 161 9.98 7.85 -7.83
CA GLU A 161 8.95 6.89 -7.42
C GLU A 161 9.14 6.42 -5.97
N HIS A 162 10.38 6.24 -5.53
CA HIS A 162 10.68 5.90 -4.14
C HIS A 162 10.34 7.06 -3.19
N THR A 163 10.60 8.30 -3.61
CA THR A 163 10.28 9.51 -2.83
C THR A 163 8.76 9.72 -2.74
N ASP A 164 8.05 9.47 -3.85
CA ASP A 164 6.60 9.49 -3.92
C ASP A 164 5.97 8.44 -3.01
N TRP A 165 6.48 7.20 -3.08
CA TRP A 165 6.03 6.10 -2.23
C TRP A 165 6.23 6.41 -0.75
N ALA A 166 7.41 6.91 -0.36
CA ALA A 166 7.74 7.21 1.03
C ALA A 166 6.80 8.27 1.64
N THR A 167 6.30 9.20 0.82
CA THR A 167 5.32 10.23 1.25
C THR A 167 3.86 9.83 1.02
N SER A 168 3.62 8.63 0.52
CA SER A 168 2.28 8.08 0.31
C SER A 168 1.76 7.40 1.57
N GLY A 169 0.45 7.13 1.62
CA GLY A 169 -0.15 6.35 2.71
C GLY A 169 0.39 4.92 2.83
N HIS A 170 1.09 4.39 1.82
CA HIS A 170 1.73 3.07 1.86
C HIS A 170 3.15 3.08 2.42
N GLY A 171 3.85 4.21 2.31
CA GLY A 171 5.23 4.36 2.78
C GLY A 171 5.37 5.21 4.03
N GLU A 172 4.40 6.05 4.38
CA GLU A 172 4.51 6.93 5.56
C GLU A 172 4.41 6.13 6.87
N VAL A 173 5.55 5.83 7.50
CA VAL A 173 5.62 4.98 8.72
C VAL A 173 4.83 5.51 9.92
N SER A 174 4.55 6.81 9.95
CA SER A 174 3.77 7.45 11.01
C SER A 174 2.26 7.47 10.74
N ALA A 175 1.81 7.09 9.53
CA ALA A 175 0.40 7.10 9.20
C ALA A 175 -0.37 6.05 10.00
N GLU A 176 -1.64 6.32 10.27
CA GLU A 176 -2.53 5.49 11.09
C GLU A 176 -2.55 4.00 10.66
N GLY A 177 -2.48 3.75 9.36
CA GLY A 177 -2.42 2.40 8.79
C GLY A 177 -1.18 1.60 9.17
N TRP A 178 -0.17 2.22 9.78
CA TRP A 178 1.06 1.55 10.21
C TRP A 178 1.35 1.81 11.68
N ALA A 179 1.01 2.99 12.18
CA ALA A 179 1.31 3.43 13.54
C ALA A 179 0.33 2.91 14.59
N HIS A 180 -0.93 2.66 14.24
CA HIS A 180 -1.98 2.45 15.25
C HIS A 180 -1.80 1.20 16.10
N TYR A 181 -1.54 0.08 15.43
CA TYR A 181 -1.23 -1.20 16.06
C TYR A 181 0.09 -1.73 15.53
N ASP A 182 0.65 -2.68 16.28
CA ASP A 182 1.58 -3.61 15.68
C ASP A 182 0.83 -4.67 14.86
N PHE A 183 0.44 -4.32 13.63
CA PHE A 183 -0.40 -5.18 12.79
C PHE A 183 0.22 -6.54 12.46
N LYS A 184 1.55 -6.65 12.54
CA LYS A 184 2.25 -7.91 12.29
C LYS A 184 2.04 -8.90 13.42
N PHE A 185 1.99 -8.41 14.66
CA PHE A 185 1.85 -9.19 15.88
C PHE A 185 0.48 -9.03 16.54
N TYR A 186 -0.45 -8.33 15.88
CA TYR A 186 -1.81 -8.15 16.33
C TYR A 186 -2.66 -9.39 16.00
N GLY A 187 -3.22 -10.03 17.03
CA GLY A 187 -4.18 -11.13 16.86
C GLY A 187 -3.55 -12.38 16.21
N THR A 188 -4.29 -13.00 15.30
CA THR A 188 -3.93 -14.24 14.61
C THR A 188 -3.34 -14.02 13.21
N GLY A 189 -2.98 -12.78 12.89
CA GLY A 189 -2.41 -12.40 11.59
C GLY A 189 -3.43 -11.83 10.60
N GLU A 190 -4.70 -11.68 10.97
CA GLU A 190 -5.77 -11.24 10.06
C GLU A 190 -5.63 -9.81 9.53
N CYS A 191 -4.77 -9.00 10.15
CA CYS A 191 -4.44 -7.65 9.67
C CYS A 191 -3.29 -7.64 8.66
N THR A 192 -2.44 -8.68 8.69
CA THR A 192 -1.20 -8.73 7.90
C THR A 192 -1.40 -8.70 6.38
N PRO A 193 -2.50 -9.22 5.78
CA PRO A 193 -2.68 -9.11 4.33
C PRO A 193 -2.68 -7.68 3.80
N CYS A 194 -3.15 -6.72 4.60
CA CYS A 194 -3.23 -5.31 4.20
C CYS A 194 -2.14 -4.45 4.82
N HIS A 195 -1.66 -4.84 6.01
CA HIS A 195 -0.78 -4.02 6.84
C HIS A 195 0.64 -4.58 6.97
N THR A 196 1.05 -5.56 6.15
CA THR A 196 2.47 -5.91 5.98
C THR A 196 2.75 -6.34 4.54
N SER A 197 3.96 -6.04 4.03
CA SER A 197 4.37 -6.51 2.70
C SER A 197 4.43 -8.04 2.63
N THR A 198 4.99 -8.63 3.68
CA THR A 198 5.07 -10.08 3.89
C THR A 198 3.68 -10.73 3.85
N GLY A 199 2.75 -10.26 4.68
CA GLY A 199 1.40 -10.79 4.78
C GLY A 199 0.63 -10.68 3.46
N PHE A 200 0.75 -9.54 2.77
CA PHE A 200 0.18 -9.35 1.43
C PHE A 200 0.66 -10.43 0.46
N ILE A 201 1.98 -10.61 0.34
CA ILE A 201 2.59 -11.57 -0.60
C ILE A 201 2.12 -12.99 -0.29
N ASN A 202 2.10 -13.37 0.99
CA ASN A 202 1.62 -14.68 1.42
C ASN A 202 0.14 -14.87 1.03
N PHE A 203 -0.70 -13.88 1.31
CA PHE A 203 -2.13 -13.91 1.05
C PHE A 203 -2.44 -14.11 -0.43
N VAL A 204 -1.84 -13.30 -1.32
CA VAL A 204 -2.10 -13.39 -2.77
C VAL A 204 -1.49 -14.64 -3.40
N SER A 205 -0.40 -15.18 -2.83
CA SER A 205 0.24 -16.40 -3.34
C SER A 205 -0.49 -17.67 -2.89
N ASN A 206 -1.21 -17.62 -1.76
CA ASN A 206 -1.95 -18.75 -1.19
C ASN A 206 -3.45 -18.71 -1.53
N GLY A 207 -3.81 -18.18 -2.69
CA GLY A 207 -5.20 -18.17 -3.18
C GLY A 207 -6.16 -17.37 -2.30
N PHE A 208 -5.68 -16.28 -1.71
CA PHE A 208 -6.43 -15.39 -0.80
C PHE A 208 -6.93 -16.13 0.45
N THR A 209 -6.11 -17.03 0.99
CA THR A 209 -6.38 -17.72 2.25
C THR A 209 -5.83 -16.88 3.39
N MET A 210 -6.68 -16.56 4.37
CA MET A 210 -6.28 -15.78 5.53
C MET A 210 -5.18 -16.49 6.33
N PRO A 211 -4.10 -15.78 6.71
CA PRO A 211 -3.05 -16.38 7.54
C PRO A 211 -3.60 -16.65 8.96
N THR A 212 -3.14 -17.76 9.55
CA THR A 212 -3.49 -18.18 10.92
C THR A 212 -2.41 -17.89 11.94
N SER A 213 -1.28 -17.34 11.50
CA SER A 213 -0.15 -16.93 12.33
C SER A 213 0.58 -15.75 11.67
N THR A 214 1.44 -15.09 12.45
CA THR A 214 2.30 -14.01 11.94
C THR A 214 3.24 -14.54 10.85
N TRP A 215 3.36 -13.81 9.73
CA TRP A 215 4.32 -14.16 8.67
C TRP A 215 5.60 -13.34 8.85
N ALA A 216 6.59 -13.93 9.51
CA ALA A 216 7.86 -13.29 9.83
C ALA A 216 8.99 -14.35 9.88
N THR A 217 10.20 -13.98 9.46
CA THR A 217 11.41 -14.76 9.75
C THR A 217 11.63 -14.82 11.27
N ALA A 218 12.17 -15.93 11.77
CA ALA A 218 12.47 -16.08 13.19
C ALA A 218 13.37 -14.92 13.70
N GLY A 219 12.99 -14.30 14.81
CA GLY A 219 13.71 -13.16 15.40
C GLY A 219 13.39 -11.80 14.79
N ASP A 220 12.52 -11.74 13.78
CA ASP A 220 12.11 -10.47 13.16
C ASP A 220 11.10 -9.73 14.05
N GLY A 221 11.57 -8.69 14.74
CA GLY A 221 10.75 -7.78 15.55
C GLY A 221 10.45 -6.45 14.86
N SER A 222 10.43 -6.41 13.52
CA SER A 222 10.11 -5.19 12.77
C SER A 222 8.63 -5.14 12.37
N ARG A 223 8.05 -3.93 12.40
CA ARG A 223 6.76 -3.66 11.76
C ARG A 223 7.02 -3.24 10.31
N GLU A 224 6.26 -3.82 9.39
CA GLU A 224 6.43 -3.55 7.97
C GLU A 224 5.41 -2.54 7.49
N VAL A 225 5.84 -1.68 6.58
CA VAL A 225 4.93 -0.93 5.70
C VAL A 225 4.64 -1.72 4.41
N LEU A 226 3.82 -1.17 3.50
CA LEU A 226 3.63 -1.74 2.17
C LEU A 226 4.78 -1.28 1.24
N THR A 227 5.88 -2.01 1.25
CA THR A 227 7.08 -1.74 0.46
C THR A 227 6.87 -2.04 -1.03
N CYS A 228 7.83 -1.63 -1.85
CA CYS A 228 7.88 -1.93 -3.29
C CYS A 228 7.69 -3.43 -3.57
N LYS A 229 8.19 -4.31 -2.68
CA LYS A 229 8.13 -5.77 -2.84
C LYS A 229 6.71 -6.34 -2.76
N ALA A 230 5.79 -5.65 -2.10
CA ALA A 230 4.39 -6.05 -2.07
C ALA A 230 3.82 -6.05 -3.51
N CYS A 231 4.09 -4.99 -4.27
CA CYS A 231 3.55 -4.79 -5.62
C CYS A 231 4.46 -5.30 -6.73
N HIS A 232 5.76 -5.39 -6.51
CA HIS A 232 6.75 -5.81 -7.51
C HIS A 232 7.48 -7.09 -7.09
N THR A 233 7.82 -7.90 -8.09
CA THR A 233 8.52 -9.18 -7.88
C THR A 233 10.04 -9.02 -7.85
N ASP A 234 10.55 -7.97 -8.49
CA ASP A 234 11.97 -7.72 -8.75
C ASP A 234 12.25 -6.21 -8.74
N TYR A 235 13.52 -5.83 -8.58
CA TYR A 235 14.01 -4.46 -8.57
C TYR A 235 13.95 -3.78 -9.95
N ASN A 236 13.86 -4.56 -11.03
CA ASN A 236 13.45 -4.07 -12.34
C ASN A 236 11.93 -3.75 -12.34
N PHE A 237 11.57 -2.74 -11.56
CA PHE A 237 10.20 -2.37 -11.22
C PHE A 237 9.33 -2.08 -12.45
N LYS A 238 9.93 -1.52 -13.52
CA LYS A 238 9.24 -1.13 -14.75
C LYS A 238 8.56 -2.30 -15.48
N ASN A 239 9.10 -3.51 -15.36
CA ASN A 239 8.61 -4.68 -16.11
C ASN A 239 8.18 -5.86 -15.23
N ARG A 240 8.25 -5.73 -13.90
CA ARG A 240 8.13 -6.87 -12.97
C ARG A 240 7.07 -6.64 -11.88
N ILE A 241 5.90 -6.17 -12.29
CA ILE A 241 4.71 -6.07 -11.41
C ILE A 241 4.25 -7.47 -11.00
N ARG A 242 3.87 -7.63 -9.73
CA ARG A 242 3.30 -8.86 -9.20
C ARG A 242 1.94 -9.10 -9.83
N ASN A 243 1.83 -10.22 -10.54
CA ASN A 243 0.55 -10.65 -11.10
C ASN A 243 -0.34 -11.23 -9.99
N VAL A 244 -1.47 -10.59 -9.73
CA VAL A 244 -2.47 -11.04 -8.76
C VAL A 244 -3.71 -11.50 -9.51
N ALA A 245 -4.20 -12.69 -9.16
CA ALA A 245 -5.42 -13.25 -9.73
C ALA A 245 -6.66 -12.40 -9.40
N ALA A 246 -7.80 -12.76 -9.99
CA ALA A 246 -9.09 -12.16 -9.66
C ALA A 246 -9.35 -12.28 -8.15
N VAL A 247 -9.56 -11.14 -7.48
CA VAL A 247 -9.57 -11.08 -6.02
C VAL A 247 -10.81 -11.77 -5.46
N LYS A 248 -10.58 -12.69 -4.53
CA LYS A 248 -11.61 -13.25 -3.65
C LYS A 248 -11.54 -12.49 -2.31
N ALA A 249 -12.61 -11.78 -1.97
CA ALA A 249 -12.66 -11.03 -0.73
C ALA A 249 -12.63 -11.95 0.50
N ILE A 250 -12.29 -11.40 1.65
CA ILE A 250 -12.24 -12.12 2.93
C ILE A 250 -13.61 -12.23 3.63
N TYR A 251 -14.67 -11.83 2.94
CA TYR A 251 -16.02 -11.77 3.46
C TYR A 251 -17.03 -12.30 2.45
N THR A 252 -18.23 -12.59 2.94
CA THR A 252 -19.31 -13.16 2.14
C THR A 252 -20.46 -12.17 1.95
N TYR A 253 -21.26 -12.43 0.93
CA TYR A 253 -22.56 -11.82 0.72
C TYR A 253 -23.52 -12.91 0.27
N ASN A 254 -24.70 -12.99 0.91
CA ASN A 254 -25.69 -14.06 0.74
C ASN A 254 -25.09 -15.48 0.85
N GLY A 255 -24.14 -15.66 1.77
CA GLY A 255 -23.48 -16.95 2.03
C GLY A 255 -22.41 -17.35 1.00
N ALA A 256 -22.18 -16.56 -0.05
CA ALA A 256 -21.12 -16.77 -1.03
C ALA A 256 -19.97 -15.78 -0.83
N ASN A 257 -18.73 -16.20 -1.11
CA ASN A 257 -17.60 -15.27 -1.09
C ASN A 257 -17.80 -14.16 -2.13
N VAL A 258 -17.52 -12.92 -1.74
CA VAL A 258 -17.47 -11.81 -2.69
C VAL A 258 -16.30 -12.02 -3.63
N GLN A 259 -16.60 -12.09 -4.92
CA GLN A 259 -15.62 -12.30 -5.98
C GLN A 259 -15.59 -11.09 -6.91
N PHE A 260 -14.40 -10.55 -7.14
CA PHE A 260 -14.17 -9.51 -8.13
C PHE A 260 -13.71 -10.15 -9.43
N ASN A 261 -14.13 -9.57 -10.56
CA ASN A 261 -13.57 -9.91 -11.87
C ASN A 261 -12.09 -9.53 -11.93
N SER A 262 -11.32 -10.17 -12.81
CA SER A 262 -9.92 -9.79 -12.99
C SER A 262 -9.79 -8.39 -13.60
N MET A 263 -9.04 -7.51 -12.94
CA MET A 263 -8.86 -6.11 -13.32
C MET A 263 -7.39 -5.78 -13.63
N GLY A 264 -6.63 -6.75 -14.13
CA GLY A 264 -5.20 -6.58 -14.41
C GLY A 264 -4.42 -6.15 -13.16
N ALA A 265 -3.51 -5.18 -13.29
CA ALA A 265 -2.70 -4.70 -12.17
C ALA A 265 -3.52 -4.09 -11.02
N SER A 266 -4.77 -3.65 -11.27
CA SER A 266 -5.66 -3.16 -10.20
C SER A 266 -6.05 -4.25 -9.19
N ASN A 267 -5.87 -5.54 -9.50
CA ASN A 267 -6.04 -6.62 -8.52
C ASN A 267 -5.12 -6.46 -7.30
N LEU A 268 -3.95 -5.82 -7.45
CA LEU A 268 -3.08 -5.45 -6.33
C LEU A 268 -3.80 -4.54 -5.34
N CYS A 269 -4.49 -3.51 -5.84
CA CYS A 269 -5.21 -2.53 -5.03
C CYS A 269 -6.48 -3.14 -4.42
N ILE A 270 -7.24 -3.90 -5.22
CA ILE A 270 -8.51 -4.51 -4.82
C ILE A 270 -8.29 -5.49 -3.65
N THR A 271 -7.14 -6.16 -3.59
CA THR A 271 -6.82 -7.11 -2.52
C THR A 271 -7.01 -6.51 -1.11
N CYS A 272 -6.61 -5.25 -0.91
CA CYS A 272 -6.78 -4.56 0.37
C CYS A 272 -8.02 -3.65 0.37
N HIS A 273 -8.24 -2.91 -0.72
CA HIS A 273 -9.29 -1.90 -0.82
C HIS A 273 -10.68 -2.46 -1.18
N ALA A 274 -10.83 -3.79 -1.28
CA ALA A 274 -12.14 -4.45 -1.31
C ALA A 274 -12.92 -4.28 0.02
N GLY A 275 -12.23 -3.84 1.07
CA GLY A 275 -12.77 -3.80 2.42
C GLY A 275 -12.68 -5.16 3.11
N ARG A 276 -13.14 -5.20 4.37
CA ARG A 276 -13.15 -6.43 5.19
C ARG A 276 -14.54 -7.01 5.41
N GLY A 277 -15.59 -6.37 4.91
CA GLY A 277 -16.95 -6.78 5.18
C GLY A 277 -18.01 -5.94 4.49
N ASN A 278 -19.24 -6.27 4.84
CA ASN A 278 -20.46 -5.56 4.50
C ASN A 278 -21.43 -5.66 5.68
N THR A 279 -22.61 -5.07 5.55
CA THR A 279 -23.59 -5.01 6.64
C THR A 279 -24.44 -6.26 6.81
N GLN A 280 -24.12 -7.38 6.15
CA GLN A 280 -24.66 -8.70 6.49
C GLN A 280 -23.87 -9.39 7.62
N SER A 281 -22.65 -8.92 7.90
CA SER A 281 -21.87 -9.35 9.05
C SER A 281 -22.53 -8.96 10.38
N ALA A 282 -22.12 -9.62 11.46
CA ALA A 282 -22.57 -9.29 12.82
C ALA A 282 -22.43 -7.79 13.13
N LYS A 283 -23.45 -7.17 13.73
CA LYS A 283 -23.50 -5.73 13.97
C LYS A 283 -22.21 -5.24 14.65
N SER A 284 -21.70 -4.12 14.19
CA SER A 284 -20.47 -3.49 14.67
C SER A 284 -20.67 -2.00 14.93
N THR A 285 -19.92 -1.45 15.89
CA THR A 285 -19.81 0.01 16.07
C THR A 285 -18.95 0.66 14.99
N ARG A 286 -18.03 -0.11 14.39
CA ARG A 286 -17.17 0.33 13.30
C ARG A 286 -17.86 0.09 11.96
N PHE A 287 -17.42 0.81 10.94
CA PHE A 287 -17.90 0.58 9.59
C PHE A 287 -17.50 -0.81 9.10
N GLN A 288 -18.49 -1.58 8.66
CA GLN A 288 -18.28 -2.98 8.26
C GLN A 288 -17.38 -3.11 7.04
N GLY A 289 -17.41 -2.11 6.15
CA GLY A 289 -16.52 -2.06 4.99
C GLY A 289 -15.04 -2.03 5.38
N HIS A 290 -14.70 -1.53 6.57
CA HIS A 290 -13.33 -1.22 7.02
C HIS A 290 -12.64 -0.16 6.13
N HIS A 291 -11.78 0.66 6.75
CA HIS A 291 -11.22 1.89 6.18
C HIS A 291 -10.81 1.81 4.69
N ALA A 292 -11.13 2.87 3.95
CA ALA A 292 -10.85 3.04 2.52
C ALA A 292 -11.27 1.86 1.61
N PRO A 293 -12.52 1.36 1.68
CA PRO A 293 -13.00 0.25 0.84
C PRO A 293 -13.36 0.75 -0.57
N ALA A 294 -12.42 1.42 -1.24
CA ALA A 294 -12.60 2.04 -2.55
C ALA A 294 -13.07 1.04 -3.61
N ALA A 295 -12.50 -0.16 -3.64
CA ALA A 295 -12.95 -1.22 -4.54
C ALA A 295 -14.31 -1.78 -4.13
N GLY A 296 -14.61 -1.84 -2.82
CA GLY A 296 -15.94 -2.21 -2.33
C GLY A 296 -17.05 -1.29 -2.85
N VAL A 297 -16.79 0.03 -2.89
CA VAL A 297 -17.74 1.01 -3.45
C VAL A 297 -17.74 1.02 -4.99
N LEU A 298 -16.57 0.96 -5.63
CA LEU A 298 -16.44 0.96 -7.09
C LEU A 298 -17.13 -0.25 -7.73
N PHE A 299 -17.00 -1.42 -7.11
CA PHE A 299 -17.60 -2.69 -7.53
C PHE A 299 -18.76 -3.07 -6.60
N SER A 300 -19.60 -2.09 -6.25
CA SER A 300 -20.72 -2.26 -5.30
C SER A 300 -21.66 -3.43 -5.65
N SER A 301 -21.85 -3.71 -6.94
CA SER A 301 -22.66 -4.84 -7.43
C SER A 301 -22.13 -6.22 -7.03
N SER A 302 -20.87 -6.31 -6.61
CA SER A 302 -20.25 -7.53 -6.09
C SER A 302 -20.07 -7.44 -4.58
N ALA A 303 -19.60 -6.30 -4.08
CA ALA A 303 -19.13 -6.14 -2.71
C ALA A 303 -20.24 -5.79 -1.70
N HIS A 304 -21.30 -5.10 -2.13
CA HIS A 304 -22.40 -4.66 -1.28
C HIS A 304 -21.94 -4.02 0.04
N THR A 305 -20.91 -3.17 0.00
CA THR A 305 -20.19 -2.68 1.20
C THR A 305 -21.07 -1.90 2.17
N GLY A 306 -22.00 -1.07 1.66
CA GLY A 306 -22.92 -0.30 2.48
C GLY A 306 -24.20 -1.08 2.85
N TYR A 307 -25.00 -0.52 3.74
CA TYR A 307 -26.31 -1.10 4.06
C TYR A 307 -27.32 -0.79 2.96
N GLU A 308 -27.73 -1.86 2.26
CA GLU A 308 -28.72 -1.80 1.20
C GLU A 308 -30.11 -2.14 1.75
N PHE A 309 -31.01 -1.14 1.74
CA PHE A 309 -32.34 -1.30 2.31
C PHE A 309 -33.22 -2.22 1.44
N SER A 310 -34.00 -3.07 2.11
CA SER A 310 -34.90 -4.02 1.43
C SER A 310 -35.88 -3.31 0.50
N GLY A 311 -36.06 -3.86 -0.70
CA GLY A 311 -36.94 -3.30 -1.74
C GLY A 311 -36.37 -2.08 -2.49
N LYS A 312 -35.14 -1.64 -2.18
CA LYS A 312 -34.45 -0.58 -2.92
C LYS A 312 -33.40 -1.15 -3.88
N SER A 313 -33.11 -0.41 -4.94
CA SER A 313 -32.08 -0.77 -5.93
C SER A 313 -30.81 0.03 -5.72
N TYR A 314 -29.68 -0.69 -5.62
CA TYR A 314 -28.34 -0.13 -5.49
C TYR A 314 -27.42 -0.50 -6.65
N GLY A 315 -27.99 -1.03 -7.73
CA GLY A 315 -27.25 -1.30 -8.95
C GLY A 315 -26.64 -0.02 -9.52
N ASN A 316 -25.56 -0.20 -10.29
CA ASN A 316 -24.88 0.90 -10.97
C ASN A 316 -25.85 1.70 -11.84
N ALA A 317 -25.65 3.01 -11.88
CA ALA A 317 -26.41 3.89 -12.75
C ALA A 317 -26.21 3.50 -14.23
N THR A 318 -27.22 3.77 -15.05
CA THR A 318 -27.11 3.62 -16.51
C THR A 318 -25.90 4.40 -17.03
N GLY A 319 -25.05 3.76 -17.81
CA GLY A 319 -23.83 4.37 -18.35
C GLY A 319 -22.64 4.42 -17.38
N PHE A 320 -22.75 3.90 -16.17
CA PHE A 320 -21.61 3.78 -15.26
C PHE A 320 -20.57 2.79 -15.81
N ILE A 321 -19.35 3.28 -15.98
CA ILE A 321 -18.22 2.52 -16.53
C ILE A 321 -16.94 2.63 -15.70
N HIS A 322 -16.93 3.32 -14.56
CA HIS A 322 -15.70 3.49 -13.77
C HIS A 322 -15.11 2.14 -13.35
N ASN A 323 -15.96 1.15 -13.04
CA ASN A 323 -15.54 -0.21 -12.72
C ASN A 323 -15.03 -1.03 -13.92
N LYS A 324 -15.00 -0.45 -15.12
CA LYS A 324 -14.52 -1.07 -16.37
C LYS A 324 -13.32 -0.34 -16.96
N ILE A 325 -12.94 0.83 -16.43
CA ILE A 325 -11.78 1.60 -16.88
C ILE A 325 -10.53 0.72 -16.81
N GLY A 326 -9.65 0.83 -17.80
CA GLY A 326 -8.44 0.03 -17.92
C GLY A 326 -8.71 -1.43 -18.32
N THR A 327 -9.85 -1.71 -18.97
CA THR A 327 -10.21 -3.03 -19.49
C THR A 327 -10.74 -2.93 -20.93
N SER A 328 -10.90 -4.07 -21.61
CA SER A 328 -11.51 -4.12 -22.95
C SER A 328 -12.97 -3.62 -22.97
N ALA A 329 -13.66 -3.61 -21.83
CA ALA A 329 -15.04 -3.12 -21.71
C ALA A 329 -15.14 -1.58 -21.64
N ALA A 330 -14.02 -0.86 -21.56
CA ALA A 330 -13.92 0.58 -21.72
C ALA A 330 -12.74 0.92 -22.65
N PRO A 331 -12.91 0.75 -23.98
CA PRO A 331 -11.83 0.93 -24.95
C PRO A 331 -11.12 2.29 -24.84
N GLY A 332 -9.82 2.32 -25.09
CA GLY A 332 -9.00 3.54 -25.05
C GLY A 332 -8.59 4.01 -23.64
N THR A 333 -9.06 3.34 -22.58
CA THR A 333 -8.71 3.72 -21.19
C THR A 333 -7.48 3.01 -20.62
N GLY A 334 -6.94 2.00 -21.31
CA GLY A 334 -5.74 1.24 -20.88
C GLY A 334 -6.08 -0.24 -20.62
N SER A 335 -5.14 -0.97 -20.00
CA SER A 335 -5.26 -2.42 -19.74
C SER A 335 -4.95 -2.85 -18.29
N ASN A 336 -4.74 -1.88 -17.40
CA ASN A 336 -4.29 -2.14 -16.02
C ASN A 336 -5.40 -1.98 -14.97
N GLY A 337 -6.66 -1.94 -15.41
CA GLY A 337 -7.83 -1.75 -14.56
C GLY A 337 -8.01 -0.32 -14.01
N PRO A 338 -9.09 -0.11 -13.24
CA PRO A 338 -9.56 1.23 -12.93
C PRO A 338 -8.72 1.96 -11.89
N CYS A 339 -8.23 1.24 -10.88
CA CYS A 339 -7.43 1.81 -9.80
C CYS A 339 -6.13 2.40 -10.35
N VAL A 340 -5.39 1.60 -11.13
CA VAL A 340 -4.11 2.03 -11.74
C VAL A 340 -4.33 3.16 -12.73
N THR A 341 -5.41 3.13 -13.50
CA THR A 341 -5.70 4.18 -14.50
C THR A 341 -5.94 5.54 -13.85
N CYS A 342 -6.64 5.60 -12.71
CA CYS A 342 -6.93 6.89 -12.05
C CYS A 342 -5.84 7.33 -11.05
N HIS A 343 -5.16 6.39 -10.39
CA HIS A 343 -4.23 6.70 -9.30
C HIS A 343 -2.75 6.62 -9.70
N MET A 344 -2.43 5.98 -10.83
CA MET A 344 -1.04 5.70 -11.24
C MET A 344 -0.76 5.94 -12.74
N SER A 345 -1.60 6.69 -13.46
CA SER A 345 -1.36 7.00 -14.88
C SER A 345 -0.06 7.81 -15.04
N ALA A 346 0.98 7.16 -15.54
CA ALA A 346 2.31 7.75 -15.73
C ALA A 346 2.36 8.80 -16.85
N ALA A 347 1.41 8.79 -17.79
CA ALA A 347 1.36 9.76 -18.88
C ALA A 347 1.10 11.20 -18.41
N ASP A 348 0.49 11.36 -17.23
CA ASP A 348 0.02 12.65 -16.72
C ASP A 348 0.56 12.99 -15.33
N ASN A 349 1.19 12.02 -14.64
CA ASN A 349 1.59 12.18 -13.25
C ASN A 349 3.05 11.79 -13.02
N ALA A 350 3.92 12.81 -12.89
CA ALA A 350 5.30 12.66 -12.38
C ALA A 350 5.34 12.10 -10.94
N ASN A 351 4.19 11.98 -10.27
CA ASN A 351 4.02 11.44 -8.93
C ASN A 351 3.19 10.13 -8.89
N SER A 352 3.34 9.24 -9.88
CA SER A 352 2.50 8.03 -10.03
C SER A 352 2.46 7.13 -8.78
N HIS A 353 3.51 7.13 -7.95
CA HIS A 353 3.62 6.34 -6.72
C HIS A 353 3.19 7.09 -5.46
N LYS A 354 2.63 8.31 -5.59
CA LYS A 354 1.86 8.93 -4.51
C LYS A 354 0.45 8.36 -4.41
N PHE A 355 0.02 7.61 -5.43
CA PHE A 355 -1.31 7.03 -5.58
C PHE A 355 -2.46 8.04 -5.47
N SER A 356 -2.18 9.34 -5.65
CA SER A 356 -3.20 10.38 -5.54
C SER A 356 -3.74 10.75 -6.91
N ALA A 357 -5.07 10.69 -7.05
CA ALA A 357 -5.78 11.17 -8.25
C ALA A 357 -6.02 12.69 -8.24
N ALA A 358 -5.73 13.38 -7.13
CA ALA A 358 -5.96 14.81 -6.97
C ALA A 358 -4.87 15.46 -6.11
N THR A 359 -4.49 16.69 -6.44
CA THR A 359 -3.69 17.54 -5.54
C THR A 359 -4.64 18.27 -4.60
N LYS A 360 -4.30 18.29 -3.31
CA LYS A 360 -5.05 19.01 -2.28
C LYS A 360 -4.19 20.06 -1.61
N ASN A 361 -4.79 21.18 -1.22
CA ASN A 361 -4.12 22.15 -0.35
C ASN A 361 -4.13 21.68 1.13
N THR A 362 -3.56 22.49 2.02
CA THR A 362 -3.49 22.19 3.47
C THR A 362 -4.86 22.10 4.14
N ALA A 363 -5.89 22.75 3.58
CA ALA A 363 -7.28 22.63 4.04
C ALA A 363 -8.00 21.38 3.47
N GLY A 364 -7.32 20.57 2.64
CA GLY A 364 -7.87 19.37 2.04
C GLY A 364 -8.73 19.59 0.79
N ALA A 365 -8.83 20.83 0.29
CA ALA A 365 -9.58 21.16 -0.92
C ALA A 365 -8.82 20.74 -2.18
N ILE A 366 -9.52 20.21 -3.18
CA ILE A 366 -8.94 19.79 -4.46
C ILE A 366 -8.51 21.02 -5.27
N THR A 367 -7.23 21.09 -5.65
CA THR A 367 -6.65 22.22 -6.40
C THR A 367 -6.13 21.83 -7.78
N ALA A 368 -5.84 20.56 -8.03
CA ALA A 368 -5.47 20.04 -9.34
C ALA A 368 -5.87 18.57 -9.50
N LEU A 369 -5.94 18.12 -10.75
CA LEU A 369 -6.22 16.73 -11.12
C LEU A 369 -5.02 16.18 -11.93
N PRO A 370 -3.99 15.61 -11.28
CA PRO A 370 -2.83 15.07 -11.98
C PRO A 370 -3.17 14.02 -13.03
N THR A 371 -4.30 13.32 -12.89
CA THR A 371 -4.76 12.31 -13.85
C THR A 371 -5.95 12.79 -14.69
N GLN A 372 -6.07 14.11 -14.91
CA GLN A 372 -7.18 14.73 -15.65
C GLN A 372 -7.42 14.09 -17.02
N ALA A 373 -6.36 13.73 -17.75
CA ALA A 373 -6.49 13.15 -19.08
C ALA A 373 -7.23 11.81 -19.06
N ALA A 374 -7.14 11.03 -17.98
CA ALA A 374 -7.90 9.79 -17.83
C ALA A 374 -9.41 10.07 -17.77
N CYS A 375 -9.82 11.12 -17.05
CA CYS A 375 -11.22 11.55 -16.95
C CYS A 375 -11.75 12.09 -18.28
N LEU A 376 -10.93 12.87 -19.00
CA LEU A 376 -11.29 13.52 -20.27
C LEU A 376 -11.56 12.53 -21.41
N LYS A 377 -11.19 11.26 -21.27
CA LYS A 377 -11.53 10.20 -22.23
C LYS A 377 -13.04 9.94 -22.33
N CYS A 378 -13.79 10.22 -21.26
CA CYS A 378 -15.23 9.93 -21.17
C CYS A 378 -16.06 11.15 -20.73
N HIS A 379 -15.45 12.13 -20.06
CA HIS A 379 -16.13 13.31 -19.54
C HIS A 379 -15.72 14.58 -20.28
N SER A 380 -16.62 15.56 -20.35
CA SER A 380 -16.32 16.85 -20.96
C SER A 380 -15.32 17.66 -20.14
N ALA A 381 -14.51 18.48 -20.81
CA ALA A 381 -13.60 19.40 -20.14
C ALA A 381 -14.32 20.41 -19.23
N ALA A 382 -15.58 20.75 -19.55
CA ALA A 382 -16.42 21.58 -18.70
C ALA A 382 -16.75 20.91 -17.35
N PHE A 383 -16.84 19.58 -17.32
CA PHE A 383 -17.07 18.83 -16.09
C PHE A 383 -15.77 18.56 -15.33
N VAL A 384 -14.71 18.11 -16.01
CA VAL A 384 -13.46 17.67 -15.38
C VAL A 384 -12.60 18.89 -14.98
N THR A 385 -12.98 19.57 -13.90
CA THR A 385 -12.24 20.69 -13.32
C THR A 385 -11.98 20.46 -11.83
N PRO A 386 -10.91 21.01 -11.25
CA PRO A 386 -10.69 20.94 -9.79
C PRO A 386 -11.88 21.47 -8.98
N ALA A 387 -12.49 22.58 -9.42
CA ALA A 387 -13.65 23.19 -8.77
C ALA A 387 -14.87 22.26 -8.76
N ASN A 388 -15.20 21.62 -9.89
CA ASN A 388 -16.33 20.69 -9.93
C ASN A 388 -16.06 19.43 -9.09
N MET A 389 -14.84 18.89 -9.13
CA MET A 389 -14.48 17.74 -8.29
C MET A 389 -14.53 18.10 -6.80
N GLU A 390 -14.16 19.31 -6.43
CA GLU A 390 -14.30 19.82 -5.07
C GLU A 390 -15.76 19.97 -4.66
N LEU A 391 -16.64 20.48 -5.53
CA LEU A 391 -18.08 20.55 -5.28
C LEU A 391 -18.69 19.16 -5.03
N LEU A 392 -18.30 18.15 -5.83
CA LEU A 392 -18.75 16.77 -5.61
C LEU A 392 -18.26 16.23 -4.26
N ARG A 393 -16.99 16.48 -3.90
CA ARG A 393 -16.41 16.07 -2.61
C ARG A 393 -17.11 16.73 -1.43
N LEU A 394 -17.34 18.05 -1.49
CA LEU A 394 -18.03 18.81 -0.45
C LEU A 394 -19.47 18.37 -0.30
N GLY A 395 -20.19 18.20 -1.42
CA GLY A 395 -21.56 17.75 -1.42
C GLY A 395 -21.74 16.36 -0.81
N TYR A 396 -20.86 15.42 -1.17
CA TYR A 396 -20.82 14.09 -0.57
C TYR A 396 -20.50 14.12 0.93
N ASN A 397 -19.47 14.86 1.34
CA ASN A 397 -19.10 14.96 2.74
C ASN A 397 -20.23 15.54 3.58
N GLU A 398 -20.82 16.65 3.13
CA GLU A 398 -21.89 17.32 3.82
C GLU A 398 -23.18 16.48 3.85
N ALA A 399 -23.48 15.71 2.80
CA ALA A 399 -24.55 14.73 2.82
C ALA A 399 -24.34 13.66 3.91
N GLY A 400 -23.10 13.20 4.09
CA GLY A 400 -22.74 12.31 5.21
C GLY A 400 -22.94 12.97 6.58
N GLU A 401 -22.62 14.26 6.72
CA GLU A 401 -22.85 15.02 7.96
C GLU A 401 -24.34 15.20 8.28
N VAL A 402 -25.20 15.39 7.26
CA VAL A 402 -26.67 15.38 7.45
C VAL A 402 -27.13 14.05 8.03
N LEU A 403 -26.68 12.93 7.45
CA LEU A 403 -27.03 11.60 7.95
C LEU A 403 -26.50 11.36 9.37
N LYS A 404 -25.27 11.79 9.68
CA LYS A 404 -24.73 11.74 11.04
C LYS A 404 -25.56 12.57 12.02
N ALA A 405 -26.09 13.71 11.60
CA ALA A 405 -26.96 14.54 12.43
C ALA A 405 -28.28 13.84 12.77
N TYR A 406 -28.89 13.12 11.81
CA TYR A 406 -30.02 12.23 12.08
C TYR A 406 -29.63 11.10 13.03
N VAL A 407 -28.50 10.41 12.81
CA VAL A 407 -28.01 9.34 13.69
C VAL A 407 -27.73 9.84 15.11
N ALA A 408 -27.20 11.05 15.26
CA ALA A 408 -26.95 11.71 16.54
C ALA A 408 -28.21 12.32 17.17
N ASN A 409 -29.36 12.28 16.47
CA ASN A 409 -30.61 12.92 16.87
C ASN A 409 -30.48 14.45 17.11
N THR A 410 -29.52 15.11 16.47
CA THR A 410 -29.42 16.59 16.46
C THR A 410 -30.31 17.20 15.39
N ILE A 411 -30.56 16.43 14.32
CA ILE A 411 -31.82 16.49 13.59
C ILE A 411 -32.68 15.36 14.16
N THR A 412 -33.88 15.67 14.63
CA THR A 412 -34.77 14.67 15.24
C THR A 412 -35.00 13.53 14.27
N ASN A 413 -34.66 12.31 14.67
CA ASN A 413 -34.93 11.09 13.92
C ASN A 413 -36.21 10.41 14.44
N TYR A 414 -36.72 9.45 13.68
CA TYR A 414 -37.96 8.73 14.01
C TYR A 414 -37.92 7.95 15.34
N LEU A 415 -36.73 7.58 15.82
CA LEU A 415 -36.56 6.92 17.12
C LEU A 415 -36.55 7.92 18.29
N ASN A 416 -36.39 9.21 17.99
CA ASN A 416 -36.17 10.28 18.96
C ASN A 416 -35.05 9.96 19.98
N VAL A 417 -34.02 9.26 19.51
CA VAL A 417 -32.85 8.89 20.32
C VAL A 417 -31.62 8.79 19.42
N ALA A 418 -30.46 9.17 19.95
CA ALA A 418 -29.19 8.98 19.25
C ALA A 418 -28.84 7.49 19.17
N ILE A 419 -28.28 7.06 18.03
CA ILE A 419 -27.67 5.74 17.88
C ILE A 419 -26.18 5.88 18.18
N THR A 420 -25.70 5.16 19.18
CA THR A 420 -24.35 5.24 19.72
C THR A 420 -23.73 3.85 19.84
N SER A 421 -22.48 3.79 20.30
CA SER A 421 -21.81 2.53 20.63
C SER A 421 -22.54 1.68 21.68
N THR A 422 -23.49 2.24 22.42
CA THR A 422 -24.22 1.54 23.49
C THR A 422 -25.50 0.87 23.02
N ASN A 423 -26.16 1.38 21.97
CA ASN A 423 -27.46 0.88 21.51
C ASN A 423 -27.53 0.46 20.03
N TYR A 424 -26.46 0.65 19.25
CA TYR A 424 -26.42 0.25 17.82
C TYR A 424 -26.85 -1.21 17.55
N ALA A 425 -26.58 -2.11 18.51
CA ALA A 425 -26.90 -3.53 18.36
C ALA A 425 -28.39 -3.84 18.55
N THR A 426 -29.11 -3.02 19.32
CA THR A 426 -30.50 -3.26 19.72
C THR A 426 -31.51 -2.47 18.89
N VAL A 427 -31.08 -1.44 18.15
CA VAL A 427 -31.96 -0.74 17.20
C VAL A 427 -32.36 -1.66 16.04
N ALA A 428 -33.53 -1.37 15.46
CA ALA A 428 -34.03 -2.04 14.27
C ALA A 428 -33.03 -1.98 13.11
N ASP A 429 -33.06 -2.98 12.22
CA ASP A 429 -31.99 -3.17 11.23
C ASP A 429 -31.83 -1.99 10.27
N ASN A 430 -32.91 -1.33 9.86
CA ASN A 430 -32.83 -0.14 9.03
C ASN A 430 -32.16 1.05 9.76
N ALA A 431 -32.39 1.22 11.06
CA ALA A 431 -31.69 2.22 11.86
C ALA A 431 -30.21 1.89 12.04
N TYR A 432 -29.88 0.60 12.27
CA TYR A 432 -28.50 0.13 12.25
C TYR A 432 -27.83 0.36 10.88
N GLY A 433 -28.58 0.14 9.81
CA GLY A 433 -28.14 0.40 8.44
C GLY A 433 -27.81 1.86 8.19
N ALA A 434 -28.67 2.77 8.63
CA ALA A 434 -28.40 4.21 8.59
C ALA A 434 -27.16 4.59 9.43
N PHE A 435 -26.99 3.98 10.61
CA PHE A 435 -25.78 4.16 11.43
C PHE A 435 -24.50 3.68 10.72
N GLN A 436 -24.56 2.57 9.98
CA GLN A 436 -23.43 2.10 9.16
C GLN A 436 -23.16 3.02 7.97
N ASN A 437 -24.19 3.40 7.22
CA ASN A 437 -24.06 4.30 6.07
C ASN A 437 -23.59 5.71 6.47
N ALA A 438 -23.88 6.17 7.70
CA ALA A 438 -23.37 7.44 8.24
C ALA A 438 -21.84 7.49 8.36
N GLN A 439 -21.18 6.33 8.44
CA GLN A 439 -19.72 6.24 8.50
C GLN A 439 -19.08 6.28 7.10
N LEU A 440 -19.85 6.10 6.03
CA LEU A 440 -19.31 5.96 4.67
C LEU A 440 -18.44 7.15 4.24
N SER A 441 -18.83 8.40 4.52
CA SER A 441 -18.08 9.60 4.07
C SER A 441 -16.73 9.79 4.75
N THR A 442 -16.57 9.26 5.95
CA THR A 442 -15.28 9.25 6.67
C THR A 442 -14.41 8.07 6.27
N GLU A 443 -15.05 6.94 5.96
CA GLU A 443 -14.41 5.66 5.73
C GLU A 443 -14.03 5.45 4.27
N GLU A 444 -14.82 5.92 3.32
CA GLU A 444 -14.55 5.89 1.89
C GLU A 444 -14.63 7.29 1.28
N LYS A 445 -13.60 8.09 1.57
CA LYS A 445 -13.53 9.52 1.19
C LYS A 445 -13.65 9.76 -0.32
N GLY A 446 -13.41 8.76 -1.16
CA GLY A 446 -13.48 8.83 -2.62
C GLY A 446 -14.81 8.36 -3.22
N ALA A 447 -15.81 7.97 -2.43
CA ALA A 447 -17.05 7.39 -2.94
C ALA A 447 -17.79 8.29 -3.94
N PHE A 448 -17.67 9.61 -3.79
CA PHE A 448 -18.22 10.61 -4.72
C PHE A 448 -17.66 10.50 -6.16
N ALA A 449 -16.50 9.87 -6.34
CA ALA A 449 -15.89 9.60 -7.63
C ALA A 449 -15.93 8.10 -7.98
N HIS A 450 -15.73 7.20 -7.01
CA HIS A 450 -15.73 5.76 -7.24
C HIS A 450 -17.09 5.25 -7.72
N ASN A 451 -18.18 5.61 -7.03
CA ASN A 451 -19.54 5.29 -7.43
C ASN A 451 -20.54 6.26 -6.79
N SER A 452 -20.64 7.45 -7.37
CA SER A 452 -21.40 8.57 -6.80
C SER A 452 -22.88 8.25 -6.58
N VAL A 453 -23.50 7.51 -7.50
CA VAL A 453 -24.92 7.15 -7.41
C VAL A 453 -25.16 6.10 -6.33
N TYR A 454 -24.28 5.10 -6.20
CA TYR A 454 -24.36 4.13 -5.10
C TYR A 454 -24.26 4.84 -3.74
N ALA A 455 -23.22 5.67 -3.56
CA ALA A 455 -23.03 6.43 -2.33
C ALA A 455 -24.20 7.37 -2.03
N LYS A 456 -24.71 8.07 -3.05
CA LYS A 456 -25.86 8.98 -2.91
C LYS A 456 -27.13 8.22 -2.51
N ARG A 457 -27.40 7.04 -3.09
CA ARG A 457 -28.55 6.20 -2.74
C ARG A 457 -28.48 5.68 -1.31
N LEU A 458 -27.31 5.21 -0.86
CA LEU A 458 -27.12 4.76 0.52
C LEU A 458 -27.43 5.88 1.52
N ILE A 459 -26.91 7.08 1.29
CA ILE A 459 -27.14 8.22 2.18
C ILE A 459 -28.59 8.71 2.09
N PHE A 460 -29.14 8.82 0.88
CA PHE A 460 -30.52 9.24 0.64
C PHE A 460 -31.52 8.34 1.37
N ASP A 461 -31.45 7.03 1.15
CA ASP A 461 -32.40 6.07 1.74
C ASP A 461 -32.25 6.02 3.26
N SER A 462 -31.04 6.22 3.77
CA SER A 462 -30.81 6.31 5.21
C SER A 462 -31.46 7.56 5.81
N ILE A 463 -31.38 8.71 5.13
CA ILE A 463 -32.05 9.95 5.58
C ILE A 463 -33.57 9.78 5.49
N ASP A 464 -34.10 9.28 4.37
CA ASP A 464 -35.55 9.05 4.17
C ASP A 464 -36.12 8.17 5.28
N TRP A 465 -35.44 7.05 5.58
CA TRP A 465 -35.83 6.19 6.69
C TRP A 465 -35.71 6.86 8.06
N MET A 466 -34.59 7.55 8.32
CA MET A 466 -34.34 8.15 9.63
C MET A 466 -35.27 9.32 9.94
N ASP A 467 -35.85 9.96 8.93
CA ASP A 467 -36.76 11.09 9.08
C ASP A 467 -38.07 10.67 9.77
N ASN A 468 -38.74 9.62 9.26
CA ASN A 468 -40.06 9.23 9.76
C ASN A 468 -40.32 7.72 9.82
N GLY A 469 -39.30 6.88 9.63
CA GLY A 469 -39.43 5.42 9.65
C GLY A 469 -40.12 4.85 8.40
N ALA A 470 -40.23 5.62 7.32
CA ALA A 470 -40.83 5.21 6.06
C ALA A 470 -39.97 5.65 4.87
N PHE A 471 -40.13 4.96 3.73
CA PHE A 471 -39.49 5.40 2.48
C PHE A 471 -40.46 6.21 1.63
N ASN A 472 -40.36 7.53 1.72
CA ASN A 472 -41.21 8.47 0.98
C ASN A 472 -40.64 8.74 -0.42
N ASN A 473 -39.37 8.38 -0.65
CA ASN A 473 -38.59 8.74 -1.83
C ASN A 473 -38.40 10.26 -2.01
N THR A 474 -38.54 11.00 -0.92
CA THR A 474 -38.30 12.44 -0.81
C THR A 474 -37.63 12.73 0.51
N ILE A 475 -36.63 13.61 0.53
CA ILE A 475 -35.95 14.03 1.76
C ILE A 475 -35.89 15.55 1.84
N THR A 476 -35.88 16.07 3.07
CA THR A 476 -35.67 17.51 3.33
C THR A 476 -34.27 17.72 3.90
N ILE A 477 -33.46 18.54 3.23
CA ILE A 477 -32.12 18.89 3.67
C ILE A 477 -32.15 20.29 4.31
N PRO A 478 -31.71 20.44 5.58
CA PRO A 478 -31.72 21.75 6.24
C PRO A 478 -30.86 22.81 5.53
N ALA A 479 -31.19 24.10 5.72
CA ALA A 479 -30.52 25.20 5.03
C ALA A 479 -29.03 25.34 5.39
N GLY A 480 -28.62 24.84 6.55
CA GLY A 480 -27.21 24.79 6.98
C GLY A 480 -26.32 23.83 6.17
N TYR A 481 -26.88 23.08 5.21
CA TYR A 481 -26.15 22.11 4.38
C TYR A 481 -26.31 22.42 2.87
N PRO A 482 -25.75 23.55 2.38
CA PRO A 482 -25.92 23.98 1.00
C PRO A 482 -25.27 23.06 -0.06
N ASN A 483 -24.14 22.44 0.25
CA ASN A 483 -23.47 21.50 -0.65
C ASN A 483 -24.23 20.17 -0.74
N ALA A 484 -24.83 19.69 0.36
CA ALA A 484 -25.69 18.51 0.38
C ALA A 484 -26.97 18.77 -0.43
N ARG A 485 -27.57 19.96 -0.30
CA ARG A 485 -28.69 20.39 -1.16
C ARG A 485 -28.31 20.31 -2.63
N ALA A 486 -27.16 20.88 -3.01
CA ALA A 486 -26.67 20.81 -4.39
C ALA A 486 -26.39 19.36 -4.84
N TRP A 487 -25.79 18.54 -3.96
CA TRP A 487 -25.47 17.14 -4.24
C TRP A 487 -26.71 16.30 -4.54
N PHE A 488 -27.77 16.46 -3.74
CA PHE A 488 -29.02 15.74 -3.96
C PHE A 488 -29.94 16.38 -5.01
N GLY A 489 -29.62 17.58 -5.49
CA GLY A 489 -30.49 18.32 -6.41
C GLY A 489 -31.77 18.83 -5.74
N ALA A 490 -31.65 19.28 -4.49
CA ALA A 490 -32.75 19.84 -3.72
C ALA A 490 -33.18 21.21 -4.25
N ASP A 491 -34.47 21.54 -4.10
CA ASP A 491 -35.03 22.84 -4.44
C ASP A 491 -34.64 23.95 -3.44
N ALA A 492 -35.18 25.16 -3.62
CA ALA A 492 -34.91 26.30 -2.73
C ALA A 492 -35.38 26.05 -1.27
N ALA A 493 -36.42 25.24 -1.07
CA ALA A 493 -36.87 24.83 0.27
C ALA A 493 -35.93 23.78 0.89
N GLY A 494 -35.10 23.13 0.07
CA GLY A 494 -34.20 22.05 0.47
C GLY A 494 -34.82 20.66 0.30
N VAL A 495 -35.93 20.55 -0.43
CA VAL A 495 -36.64 19.28 -0.65
C VAL A 495 -36.16 18.64 -1.95
N VAL A 496 -35.97 17.33 -1.93
CA VAL A 496 -35.61 16.53 -3.11
C VAL A 496 -36.85 15.75 -3.58
N ALA A 497 -37.21 15.92 -4.85
CA ALA A 497 -38.42 15.32 -5.42
C ALA A 497 -38.26 13.85 -5.87
N SER A 498 -37.03 13.33 -5.99
CA SER A 498 -36.79 11.97 -6.47
C SER A 498 -35.53 11.35 -5.88
N ARG A 499 -35.64 10.07 -5.51
CA ARG A 499 -34.50 9.20 -5.22
C ARG A 499 -33.57 9.12 -6.45
N PRO A 500 -32.25 9.31 -6.29
CA PRO A 500 -31.25 9.19 -7.36
C PRO A 500 -31.10 7.78 -7.95
#